data_AF-A0A8T0VD91-F1
#
_entry.id   AF-A0A8T0VD91-F1
#
_cell.length_a   1.000
_cell.length_b   1.000
_cell.length_c   1.000
_cell.angle_alpha   90.00
_cell.angle_beta   90.00
_cell.angle_gamma   90.00
#
_symmetry.space_group_name_H-M   'P 1'
#
loop_
_entity.id
_entity.type
_entity.pdbx_description
1 polymer ?
#
loop_
_entity_poly.entity_id
_entity_poly.type
_entity_poly.pdbx_seq_one_letter_code
_entity_poly.pdbx_strand_id
1 'polypeptide(L)'
;MAAVDDDDERTRFSWLAMARYMVASVVTVFAIVVIVLVISVGVFRTEDAIVSVVQGHVGTSPLWKRGNDFAQEVGFGVGSKQHASTKSPQPCRRRGASPYQGYADDFDGPPCSSINGFAGNPYRSRYRPRTTVTYLPVEYLSVGVILSVANPSGRVDIRCDNISVRFLDMPSGAEDFTAGMPGGLGWFYLEGFVVRRQSSHKVTRYIYVNDTNVLFYIARTYGGRSSFTGRVRVTMNISSNTMLTSTSPREVTHDCSPLDFSTYDANPGDDSVRCIQRDLQDQLYY
;
A
#
# COMPACT_ATOMS: atom_id res chain seq x y z
N MET A 1 101.35 -16.41 -28.13
CA MET A 1 100.20 -15.50 -27.93
C MET A 1 98.97 -16.34 -28.26
N ALA A 2 98.32 -17.02 -27.30
CA ALA A 2 97.45 -16.48 -26.22
C ALA A 2 96.42 -15.50 -26.81
N ALA A 3 95.10 -15.71 -26.78
CA ALA A 3 94.30 -16.25 -25.68
C ALA A 3 93.22 -17.26 -26.14
N VAL A 4 92.95 -18.21 -25.24
CA VAL A 4 91.78 -19.09 -25.20
C VAL A 4 90.71 -18.29 -24.46
N ASP A 5 89.58 -18.01 -25.12
CA ASP A 5 88.40 -17.46 -24.44
C ASP A 5 87.62 -18.62 -23.84
N ASP A 6 87.54 -18.60 -22.51
CA ASP A 6 86.86 -19.60 -21.70
C ASP A 6 85.35 -19.53 -21.90
N ASP A 7 84.82 -20.69 -22.30
CA ASP A 7 83.42 -21.04 -22.40
C ASP A 7 82.83 -21.17 -20.99
N ASP A 8 82.44 -20.05 -20.37
CA ASP A 8 81.79 -20.04 -19.05
C ASP A 8 80.29 -20.34 -19.21
N GLU A 9 79.98 -21.61 -19.53
CA GLU A 9 78.65 -22.22 -19.53
C GLU A 9 78.02 -22.18 -18.13
N ARG A 10 77.55 -21.01 -17.71
CA ARG A 10 76.61 -20.88 -16.59
C ARG A 10 75.22 -21.26 -17.06
N THR A 11 74.97 -22.57 -17.17
CA THR A 11 73.62 -23.15 -17.22
C THR A 11 72.93 -23.00 -15.85
N ARG A 12 72.64 -21.75 -15.47
CA ARG A 12 71.79 -21.43 -14.32
C ARG A 12 70.36 -21.87 -14.63
N PHE A 13 70.07 -23.12 -14.34
CA PHE A 13 68.76 -23.71 -14.09
C PHE A 13 67.60 -23.06 -14.87
N SER A 14 67.54 -23.31 -16.18
CA SER A 14 66.46 -22.83 -17.07
C SER A 14 65.06 -23.17 -16.53
N TRP A 15 64.92 -24.29 -15.79
CA TRP A 15 63.68 -24.70 -15.13
C TRP A 15 63.19 -23.69 -14.08
N LEU A 16 64.11 -23.03 -13.37
CA LEU A 16 63.78 -22.06 -12.32
C LEU A 16 63.29 -20.73 -12.91
N ALA A 17 63.82 -20.35 -14.07
CA ALA A 17 63.30 -19.21 -14.82
C ALA A 17 61.87 -19.49 -15.31
N MET A 18 61.61 -20.65 -15.91
CA MET A 18 60.26 -21.03 -16.33
C MET A 18 59.28 -21.08 -15.15
N ALA A 19 59.68 -21.67 -14.02
CA ALA A 19 58.83 -21.74 -12.82
C ALA A 19 58.45 -20.34 -12.32
N ARG A 20 59.38 -19.38 -12.32
CA ARG A 20 59.10 -17.98 -11.94
C ARG A 20 58.10 -17.32 -12.88
N TYR A 21 58.20 -17.54 -14.19
CA TYR A 21 57.24 -17.00 -15.16
C TYR A 21 55.84 -17.63 -15.01
N MET A 22 55.76 -18.94 -14.76
CA MET A 22 54.48 -19.63 -14.54
C MET A 22 53.80 -19.16 -13.25
N VAL A 23 54.55 -18.98 -12.16
CA VAL A 23 53.99 -18.45 -10.91
C VAL A 23 53.53 -17.00 -11.12
N ALA A 24 54.33 -16.17 -11.79
CA ALA A 24 53.97 -14.79 -12.09
C ALA A 24 52.69 -14.70 -12.95
N SER A 25 52.54 -15.55 -13.97
CA SER A 25 51.34 -15.55 -14.81
C SER A 25 50.08 -16.00 -14.07
N VAL A 26 50.19 -17.02 -13.21
CA VAL A 26 49.06 -17.47 -12.39
C VAL A 26 48.63 -16.38 -11.41
N VAL A 27 49.59 -15.71 -10.76
CA VAL A 27 49.30 -14.62 -9.81
C VAL A 27 48.66 -13.42 -10.51
N THR A 28 49.12 -13.04 -11.71
CA THR A 28 48.53 -11.92 -12.45
C THR A 28 47.10 -12.25 -12.91
N VAL A 29 46.86 -13.46 -13.42
CA VAL A 29 45.50 -13.89 -13.79
C VAL A 29 44.58 -13.90 -12.56
N PHE A 30 45.04 -14.43 -11.43
CA PHE A 30 44.25 -14.43 -10.19
C PHE A 30 43.94 -13.01 -9.70
N ALA A 31 44.92 -12.09 -9.75
CA ALA A 31 44.72 -10.70 -9.40
C ALA A 31 43.66 -10.02 -10.30
N ILE A 32 43.72 -10.27 -11.62
CA ILE A 32 42.72 -9.75 -12.56
C ILE A 32 41.33 -10.32 -12.24
N VAL A 33 41.22 -11.63 -11.98
CA VAL A 33 39.94 -12.26 -11.62
C VAL A 33 39.38 -11.67 -10.33
N VAL A 34 40.20 -11.46 -9.30
CA VAL A 34 39.76 -10.83 -8.05
C VAL A 34 39.29 -9.40 -8.28
N ILE A 35 40.01 -8.60 -9.07
CA ILE A 35 39.60 -7.23 -9.41
C ILE A 35 38.25 -7.25 -10.13
N VAL A 36 38.09 -8.11 -11.14
CA VAL A 36 36.82 -8.26 -11.87
C VAL A 36 35.70 -8.68 -10.94
N LEU A 37 35.94 -9.61 -10.02
CA LEU A 37 34.95 -10.06 -9.05
C LEU A 37 34.57 -8.95 -8.06
N VAL A 38 35.55 -8.19 -7.54
CA VAL A 38 35.30 -7.07 -6.63
C VAL A 38 34.51 -5.96 -7.32
N ILE A 39 34.85 -5.63 -8.58
CA ILE A 39 34.06 -4.69 -9.37
C ILE A 39 32.66 -5.26 -9.60
N SER A 40 32.56 -6.55 -9.93
CA SER A 40 31.27 -7.13 -10.26
C SER A 40 30.33 -7.21 -9.08
N VAL A 41 30.82 -7.64 -7.92
CA VAL A 41 30.03 -7.77 -6.69
C VAL A 41 29.83 -6.43 -6.00
N GLY A 42 30.83 -5.54 -6.05
CA GLY A 42 30.81 -4.26 -5.35
C GLY A 42 30.12 -3.13 -6.10
N VAL A 43 30.18 -3.12 -7.44
CA VAL A 43 29.65 -2.04 -8.29
C VAL A 43 28.35 -2.44 -8.99
N PHE A 44 28.18 -3.71 -9.38
CA PHE A 44 26.97 -4.15 -10.09
C PHE A 44 25.90 -4.75 -9.18
N ARG A 45 26.06 -4.73 -7.86
CA ARG A 45 24.96 -5.10 -6.96
C ARG A 45 23.89 -4.01 -7.05
N THR A 46 22.70 -4.40 -7.47
CA THR A 46 21.55 -3.52 -7.45
C THR A 46 21.26 -3.12 -6.00
N GLU A 47 21.22 -1.81 -5.77
CA GLU A 47 20.84 -1.28 -4.46
C GLU A 47 19.36 -1.53 -4.19
N ASP A 48 19.05 -1.89 -2.94
CA ASP A 48 17.68 -2.09 -2.50
C ASP A 48 17.02 -0.72 -2.21
N ALA A 49 15.87 -0.50 -2.81
CA ALA A 49 15.04 0.66 -2.50
C ALA A 49 14.10 0.34 -1.34
N ILE A 50 13.97 1.27 -0.39
CA ILE A 50 12.97 1.16 0.68
C ILE A 50 11.69 1.80 0.19
N VAL A 51 10.65 0.99 -0.02
CA VAL A 51 9.31 1.46 -0.35
C VAL A 51 8.48 1.57 0.93
N SER A 52 7.69 2.63 1.04
CA SER A 52 6.75 2.84 2.13
C SER A 52 5.49 3.56 1.64
N VAL A 53 4.37 3.33 2.32
CA VAL A 53 3.12 4.08 2.13
C VAL A 53 3.05 5.13 3.23
N VAL A 54 2.92 6.41 2.86
CA VAL A 54 2.85 7.49 3.84
C VAL A 54 1.61 7.29 4.72
N GLN A 55 1.76 7.41 6.05
CA GLN A 55 0.72 7.17 7.06
C GLN A 55 0.12 5.78 7.15
N GLY A 56 0.56 4.84 6.30
CA GLY A 56 -0.18 3.59 6.16
C GLY A 56 -1.60 3.80 5.67
N HIS A 57 -1.85 4.91 4.96
CA HIS A 57 -3.20 5.34 4.61
C HIS A 57 -3.40 5.37 3.09
N VAL A 58 -4.58 4.93 2.66
CA VAL A 58 -5.04 4.97 1.27
C VAL A 58 -6.35 5.75 1.26
N GLY A 59 -6.32 6.95 0.67
CA GLY A 59 -7.48 7.81 0.58
C GLY A 59 -8.50 7.25 -0.40
N THR A 60 -9.79 7.30 -0.06
CA THR A 60 -10.87 6.82 -0.90
C THR A 60 -12.01 7.83 -1.01
N SER A 61 -12.79 7.79 -2.09
CA SER A 61 -14.14 8.37 -2.04
C SER A 61 -15.06 7.52 -1.13
N PRO A 62 -16.31 7.96 -0.84
CA PRO A 62 -17.25 7.14 -0.09
C PRO A 62 -17.38 5.73 -0.68
N LEU A 63 -17.32 4.71 0.18
CA LEU A 63 -17.26 3.30 -0.22
C LEU A 63 -18.62 2.76 -0.73
N TRP A 64 -19.71 3.36 -0.28
CA TRP A 64 -21.08 2.95 -0.57
C TRP A 64 -22.02 4.15 -0.43
N LYS A 65 -23.24 4.01 -0.94
CA LYS A 65 -24.34 4.99 -0.79
C LYS A 65 -25.49 4.38 0.01
N ARG A 66 -26.11 5.18 0.87
CA ARG A 66 -27.27 4.74 1.68
C ARG A 66 -28.51 4.68 0.79
N GLY A 67 -29.10 3.49 0.65
CA GLY A 67 -30.44 3.31 0.10
C GLY A 67 -31.48 3.52 1.19
N ASN A 68 -32.46 4.39 0.94
CA ASN A 68 -33.60 4.59 1.82
C ASN A 68 -34.81 3.82 1.26
N ASP A 69 -34.72 2.50 1.23
CA ASP A 69 -35.88 1.67 0.89
C ASP A 69 -36.74 1.56 2.15
N PHE A 70 -37.76 2.42 2.24
CA PHE A 70 -38.82 2.21 3.21
C PHE A 70 -39.53 0.93 2.79
N ALA A 71 -39.24 -0.17 3.50
CA ALA A 71 -40.04 -1.39 3.40
C ALA A 71 -41.48 -1.04 3.82
N GLN A 72 -42.29 -0.65 2.84
CA GLN A 72 -43.72 -0.57 3.01
C GLN A 72 -44.17 -2.02 3.16
N GLU A 73 -44.39 -2.47 4.40
CA GLU A 73 -45.12 -3.71 4.62
C GLU A 73 -46.42 -3.57 3.83
N VAL A 74 -46.54 -4.36 2.76
CA VAL A 74 -47.79 -4.54 2.04
C VAL A 74 -48.69 -5.34 2.98
N GLY A 75 -49.22 -4.65 3.99
CA GLY A 75 -50.30 -5.16 4.78
C GLY A 75 -51.46 -5.36 3.82
N PHE A 76 -51.81 -6.63 3.57
CA PHE A 76 -53.10 -7.03 3.02
C PHE A 76 -54.20 -6.68 4.04
N GLY A 77 -54.35 -5.38 4.30
CA GLY A 77 -55.38 -4.79 5.13
C GLY A 77 -56.44 -4.22 4.21
N VAL A 78 -57.46 -5.02 3.93
CA VAL A 78 -58.72 -4.51 3.38
C VAL A 78 -59.28 -3.53 4.42
N GLY A 79 -59.30 -2.23 4.10
CA GLY A 79 -60.18 -1.30 4.79
C GLY A 79 -59.60 0.07 5.14
N SER A 80 -60.29 1.08 4.60
CA SER A 80 -60.51 2.41 5.18
C SER A 80 -59.44 3.48 4.95
N LYS A 81 -59.73 4.33 3.95
CA LYS A 81 -59.15 5.65 3.76
C LYS A 81 -59.25 6.47 5.06
N GLN A 82 -58.14 6.69 5.74
CA GLN A 82 -58.04 7.76 6.74
C GLN A 82 -57.14 8.86 6.20
N HIS A 83 -57.75 10.03 6.00
CA HIS A 83 -57.06 11.30 5.75
C HIS A 83 -56.18 11.64 6.95
N ALA A 84 -54.87 11.43 6.82
CA ALA A 84 -53.90 11.91 7.78
C ALA A 84 -53.59 13.40 7.51
N SER A 85 -54.03 14.25 8.43
CA SER A 85 -53.74 15.68 8.47
C SER A 85 -52.26 15.90 8.81
N THR A 86 -51.53 16.55 7.90
CA THR A 86 -50.13 16.95 8.04
C THR A 86 -50.00 18.06 9.08
N LYS A 87 -49.83 17.72 10.35
CA LYS A 87 -49.34 18.67 11.35
C LYS A 87 -47.81 18.59 11.41
N SER A 88 -47.19 19.67 10.93
CA SER A 88 -45.75 19.95 11.03
C SER A 88 -45.26 19.77 12.48
N PRO A 89 -44.15 19.04 12.70
CA PRO A 89 -43.52 18.94 14.02
C PRO A 89 -43.00 20.31 14.46
N GLN A 90 -43.49 20.81 15.60
CA GLN A 90 -42.91 22.01 16.22
C GLN A 90 -41.48 21.72 16.70
N PRO A 91 -40.51 22.61 16.45
CA PRO A 91 -39.15 22.47 16.96
C PRO A 91 -39.12 22.68 18.48
N CYS A 92 -38.44 21.78 19.19
CA CYS A 92 -38.21 21.86 20.62
C CYS A 92 -37.36 23.11 20.95
N ARG A 93 -38.00 24.13 21.53
CA ARG A 93 -37.35 25.37 21.97
C ARG A 93 -36.52 25.09 23.24
N ARG A 94 -35.22 24.84 23.11
CA ARG A 94 -34.27 24.81 24.24
C ARG A 94 -34.23 26.20 24.88
N ARG A 95 -34.72 26.33 26.12
CA ARG A 95 -34.40 27.45 27.02
C ARG A 95 -33.23 27.03 27.91
N GLY A 96 -32.22 27.90 28.01
CA GLY A 96 -31.20 27.84 29.06
C GLY A 96 -29.81 27.56 28.53
N ALA A 97 -29.08 28.64 28.25
CA ALA A 97 -27.63 28.61 28.08
C ALA A 97 -26.95 28.56 29.47
N SER A 98 -25.82 27.86 29.55
CA SER A 98 -24.75 28.14 30.52
C SER A 98 -23.48 28.39 29.69
N PRO A 99 -22.83 29.56 29.80
CA PRO A 99 -21.57 29.82 29.13
C PRO A 99 -20.44 29.48 30.09
N TYR A 100 -19.73 28.36 29.89
CA TYR A 100 -18.34 28.07 30.28
C TYR A 100 -18.14 26.54 30.26
N GLN A 101 -16.97 26.10 29.79
CA GLN A 101 -16.54 24.72 29.41
C GLN A 101 -16.91 24.35 27.97
N GLY A 102 -15.99 24.11 27.04
CA GLY A 102 -14.64 23.59 27.16
C GLY A 102 -14.60 22.25 26.43
N TYR A 103 -14.19 22.30 25.15
CA TYR A 103 -13.98 21.21 24.19
C TYR A 103 -14.00 19.78 24.77
N ALA A 104 -15.04 19.02 24.45
CA ALA A 104 -15.05 17.56 24.54
C ALA A 104 -16.11 16.97 23.58
N ASP A 105 -15.62 16.22 22.61
CA ASP A 105 -16.18 15.04 21.92
C ASP A 105 -17.69 14.97 21.61
N ASP A 106 -17.99 14.97 20.31
CA ASP A 106 -19.26 14.53 19.70
C ASP A 106 -19.47 13.02 19.94
N PHE A 107 -19.91 12.67 21.15
CA PHE A 107 -20.56 11.40 21.41
C PHE A 107 -22.05 11.50 21.07
N ASP A 108 -22.50 10.63 20.15
CA ASP A 108 -23.90 10.27 19.93
C ASP A 108 -24.54 9.74 21.23
N GLY A 109 -24.96 10.67 22.09
CA GLY A 109 -25.76 10.36 23.27
C GLY A 109 -27.21 10.02 22.87
N PRO A 110 -27.82 8.96 23.45
CA PRO A 110 -29.22 8.63 23.17
C PRO A 110 -30.14 9.76 23.64
N PRO A 111 -31.28 9.99 22.95
CA PRO A 111 -32.18 11.08 23.29
C PRO A 111 -32.74 10.90 24.70
N CYS A 112 -32.68 11.98 25.48
CA CYS A 112 -33.20 12.09 26.84
C CYS A 112 -34.67 11.62 26.90
N SER A 113 -34.89 10.45 27.49
CA SER A 113 -36.21 9.98 27.94
C SER A 113 -36.53 10.63 29.28
N SER A 114 -37.12 11.82 29.25
CA SER A 114 -37.75 12.39 30.43
C SER A 114 -39.04 11.62 30.74
N ILE A 115 -38.91 10.69 31.68
CA ILE A 115 -39.97 9.98 32.38
C ILE A 115 -40.73 11.01 33.21
N ASN A 116 -41.99 11.30 32.86
CA ASN A 116 -42.96 11.82 33.82
C ASN A 116 -44.37 11.31 33.48
N GLY A 117 -44.88 10.54 34.44
CA GLY A 117 -46.20 9.95 34.61
C GLY A 117 -47.32 10.34 33.65
N PHE A 118 -47.71 9.38 32.80
CA PHE A 118 -49.10 9.20 32.40
C PHE A 118 -49.45 7.72 32.53
N ALA A 119 -50.23 7.42 33.56
CA ALA A 119 -50.88 6.14 33.72
C ALA A 119 -51.94 5.97 32.60
N GLY A 120 -51.88 4.85 31.89
CA GLY A 120 -53.01 4.32 31.13
C GLY A 120 -52.92 4.44 29.60
N ASN A 121 -52.18 3.53 28.95
CA ASN A 121 -52.75 2.72 27.85
C ASN A 121 -51.84 1.52 27.51
N PRO A 122 -52.16 0.27 27.93
CA PRO A 122 -51.32 -0.91 27.65
C PRO A 122 -51.40 -1.42 26.19
N TYR A 123 -52.15 -0.77 25.29
CA TYR A 123 -52.40 -1.26 23.92
C TYR A 123 -51.93 -0.36 22.78
N ARG A 124 -50.96 0.53 23.01
CA ARG A 124 -50.23 1.17 21.90
C ARG A 124 -48.80 0.66 21.84
N SER A 125 -48.67 -0.61 21.45
CA SER A 125 -47.47 -1.08 20.77
C SER A 125 -47.30 -0.18 19.54
N ARG A 126 -46.52 0.89 19.69
CA ARG A 126 -46.05 1.68 18.55
C ARG A 126 -45.08 0.76 17.82
N TYR A 127 -45.62 -0.02 16.88
CA TYR A 127 -44.83 -0.68 15.85
C TYR A 127 -44.02 0.41 15.16
N ARG A 128 -42.77 0.57 15.59
CA ARG A 128 -41.81 1.41 14.89
C ARG A 128 -41.44 0.57 13.67
N PRO A 129 -41.82 0.99 12.45
CA PRO A 129 -41.51 0.20 11.26
C PRO A 129 -40.00 -0.04 11.24
N ARG A 130 -39.62 -1.30 11.05
CA ARG A 130 -38.21 -1.71 11.02
C ARG A 130 -37.61 -1.10 9.76
N THR A 131 -36.82 -0.04 9.93
CA THR A 131 -36.06 0.55 8.83
C THR A 131 -34.87 -0.36 8.54
N THR A 132 -34.96 -1.14 7.46
CA THR A 132 -33.81 -1.86 6.93
C THR A 132 -32.97 -0.88 6.13
N VAL A 133 -31.71 -0.70 6.53
CA VAL A 133 -30.77 0.12 5.76
C VAL A 133 -30.14 -0.76 4.69
N THR A 134 -30.32 -0.39 3.42
CA THR A 134 -29.67 -1.06 2.30
C THR A 134 -28.43 -0.26 1.92
N TYR A 135 -27.28 -0.93 1.81
CA TYR A 135 -26.04 -0.32 1.32
C TYR A 135 -25.88 -0.64 -0.16
N LEU A 136 -25.83 0.41 -0.98
CA LEU A 136 -25.73 0.29 -2.43
C LEU A 136 -24.32 0.67 -2.90
N PRO A 137 -23.83 0.08 -4.00
CA PRO A 137 -22.55 0.48 -4.58
C PRO A 137 -22.58 1.93 -5.08
N VAL A 138 -21.44 2.61 -4.96
CA VAL A 138 -21.19 3.87 -5.64
C VAL A 138 -21.02 3.65 -7.15
N GLU A 139 -21.08 4.72 -7.94
CA GLU A 139 -20.89 4.65 -9.39
C GLU A 139 -19.41 4.47 -9.78
N TYR A 140 -18.53 5.11 -9.02
CA TYR A 140 -17.09 4.94 -9.10
C TYR A 140 -16.49 5.13 -7.70
N LEU A 141 -15.35 4.50 -7.47
CA LEU A 141 -14.55 4.65 -6.26
C LEU A 141 -13.22 5.31 -6.64
N SER A 142 -12.97 6.51 -6.12
CA SER A 142 -11.63 7.10 -6.19
C SER A 142 -10.75 6.43 -5.14
N VAL A 143 -9.53 6.02 -5.50
CA VAL A 143 -8.53 5.44 -4.59
C VAL A 143 -7.20 6.14 -4.82
N GLY A 144 -6.62 6.71 -3.77
CA GLY A 144 -5.39 7.50 -3.80
C GLY A 144 -4.35 6.98 -2.83
N VAL A 145 -3.10 6.90 -3.28
CA VAL A 145 -1.97 6.48 -2.44
C VAL A 145 -0.79 7.43 -2.60
N ILE A 146 -0.09 7.69 -1.50
CA ILE A 146 1.18 8.41 -1.48
C ILE A 146 2.29 7.39 -1.19
N LEU A 147 3.07 7.08 -2.22
CA LEU A 147 4.23 6.19 -2.10
C LEU A 147 5.50 7.02 -1.84
N SER A 148 6.33 6.54 -0.92
CA SER A 148 7.65 7.10 -0.66
C SER A 148 8.71 6.03 -0.90
N VAL A 149 9.59 6.28 -1.86
CA VAL A 149 10.71 5.40 -2.20
C VAL A 149 12.00 6.08 -1.75
N ALA A 150 12.74 5.43 -0.85
CA ALA A 150 13.98 5.94 -0.29
C ALA A 150 15.19 5.13 -0.77
N ASN A 151 16.28 5.84 -1.05
CA ASN A 151 17.59 5.28 -1.38
C ASN A 151 18.54 5.49 -0.19
N PRO A 152 18.70 4.48 0.69
CA PRO A 152 19.55 4.61 1.87
C PRO A 152 21.06 4.46 1.55
N SER A 153 21.42 3.78 0.45
CA SER A 153 22.81 3.39 0.17
C SER A 153 23.73 4.59 -0.02
N GLY A 154 23.25 5.63 -0.70
CA GLY A 154 24.05 6.82 -0.98
C GLY A 154 25.20 6.63 -1.97
N ARG A 155 25.44 5.40 -2.46
CA ARG A 155 26.52 5.08 -3.40
C ARG A 155 26.18 5.45 -4.84
N VAL A 156 24.95 5.16 -5.25
CA VAL A 156 24.46 5.29 -6.63
C VAL A 156 23.02 5.79 -6.62
N ASP A 157 22.58 6.37 -7.73
CA ASP A 157 21.17 6.74 -7.88
C ASP A 157 20.37 5.48 -8.25
N ILE A 158 19.14 5.38 -7.77
CA ILE A 158 18.28 4.24 -8.07
C ILE A 158 17.25 4.68 -9.11
N ARG A 159 17.22 4.01 -10.25
CA ARG A 159 16.19 4.21 -11.27
C ARG A 159 15.09 3.16 -11.09
N CYS A 160 13.86 3.64 -10.95
CA CYS A 160 12.66 2.83 -10.82
C CYS A 160 11.83 2.99 -12.10
N ASP A 161 11.59 1.89 -12.82
CA ASP A 161 10.78 1.85 -14.04
C ASP A 161 9.69 0.77 -13.91
N ASN A 162 8.72 0.74 -14.85
CA ASN A 162 7.64 -0.25 -14.91
C ASN A 162 6.93 -0.46 -13.58
N ILE A 163 6.67 0.62 -12.86
CA ILE A 163 6.11 0.58 -11.51
C ILE A 163 4.61 0.31 -11.63
N SER A 164 4.16 -0.81 -11.09
CA SER A 164 2.74 -1.16 -10.95
C SER A 164 2.34 -1.19 -9.48
N VAL A 165 1.17 -0.63 -9.19
CA VAL A 165 0.61 -0.54 -7.85
C VAL A 165 -0.73 -1.24 -7.87
N ARG A 166 -0.92 -2.23 -6.98
CA ARG A 166 -2.16 -3.01 -6.85
C ARG A 166 -2.73 -2.86 -5.46
N PHE A 167 -4.02 -2.55 -5.37
CA PHE A 167 -4.78 -2.51 -4.12
C PHE A 167 -5.45 -3.86 -3.90
N LEU A 168 -5.28 -4.44 -2.72
CA LEU A 168 -5.86 -5.73 -2.37
C LEU A 168 -6.56 -5.61 -1.03
N ASP A 169 -7.67 -6.32 -0.90
CA ASP A 169 -8.46 -6.35 0.32
C ASP A 169 -7.91 -7.34 1.35
N MET A 170 -8.22 -7.12 2.64
CA MET A 170 -7.88 -8.02 3.76
C MET A 170 -9.06 -8.18 4.74
N PRO A 171 -10.15 -8.85 4.35
CA PRO A 171 -11.39 -8.89 5.14
C PRO A 171 -11.28 -9.72 6.43
N SER A 172 -10.39 -10.71 6.47
CA SER A 172 -10.13 -11.62 7.59
C SER A 172 -8.95 -11.19 8.47
N GLY A 173 -8.42 -9.99 8.27
CA GLY A 173 -7.23 -9.50 8.97
C GLY A 173 -5.92 -9.88 8.27
N ALA A 174 -4.79 -9.60 8.93
CA ALA A 174 -3.47 -9.55 8.31
C ALA A 174 -2.88 -10.91 7.85
N GLU A 175 -3.49 -12.04 8.24
CA GLU A 175 -2.87 -13.37 8.01
C GLU A 175 -3.56 -14.23 6.95
N ASP A 176 -4.82 -13.99 6.62
CA ASP A 176 -5.56 -14.83 5.67
C ASP A 176 -5.95 -14.05 4.41
N PHE A 177 -5.15 -14.24 3.36
CA PHE A 177 -5.28 -13.56 2.07
C PHE A 177 -6.16 -14.31 1.06
N THR A 178 -6.65 -15.50 1.43
CA THR A 178 -7.44 -16.34 0.52
C THR A 178 -8.89 -15.91 0.43
N ALA A 179 -9.39 -15.18 1.44
CA ALA A 179 -10.77 -14.70 1.52
C ALA A 179 -11.03 -13.35 0.82
N GLY A 180 -9.98 -12.69 0.31
CA GLY A 180 -10.09 -11.42 -0.40
C GLY A 180 -10.66 -11.57 -1.83
N MET A 181 -11.08 -10.45 -2.43
CA MET A 181 -11.57 -10.45 -3.81
C MET A 181 -10.47 -10.92 -4.79
N PRO A 182 -10.71 -11.99 -5.57
CA PRO A 182 -9.75 -12.46 -6.57
C PRO A 182 -9.56 -11.39 -7.65
N GLY A 183 -8.32 -10.91 -7.80
CA GLY A 183 -7.96 -9.85 -8.76
C GLY A 183 -7.62 -8.49 -8.14
N GLY A 184 -7.99 -8.27 -6.88
CA GLY A 184 -7.77 -6.99 -6.19
C GLY A 184 -8.84 -5.94 -6.47
N LEU A 185 -8.72 -4.80 -5.78
CA LEU A 185 -9.68 -3.69 -5.87
C LEU A 185 -9.40 -2.78 -7.08
N GLY A 186 -8.17 -2.78 -7.57
CA GLY A 186 -7.74 -1.94 -8.67
C GLY A 186 -6.23 -1.88 -8.77
N TRP A 187 -5.74 -1.36 -9.89
CA TRP A 187 -4.31 -1.20 -10.11
C TRP A 187 -4.01 -0.07 -11.10
N PHE A 188 -2.78 0.43 -11.07
CA PHE A 188 -2.29 1.41 -12.04
C PHE A 188 -0.78 1.32 -12.22
N TYR A 189 -0.29 1.98 -13.29
CA TYR A 189 1.13 2.21 -13.51
C TYR A 189 1.52 3.63 -13.11
N LEU A 190 2.73 3.76 -12.56
CA LEU A 190 3.40 5.04 -12.36
C LEU A 190 4.45 5.25 -13.45
N GLU A 191 4.69 6.51 -13.78
CA GLU A 191 5.83 6.89 -14.59
C GLU A 191 7.14 6.56 -13.86
N GLY A 192 8.17 6.18 -14.62
CA GLY A 192 9.48 5.89 -14.05
C GLY A 192 10.13 7.15 -13.48
N PHE A 193 10.91 6.99 -12.42
CA PHE A 193 11.63 8.08 -11.76
C PHE A 193 12.97 7.64 -11.20
N VAL A 194 13.80 8.62 -10.82
CA VAL A 194 15.12 8.39 -10.22
C VAL A 194 15.12 8.87 -8.78
N VAL A 195 15.49 7.98 -7.87
CA VAL A 195 15.72 8.27 -6.46
C VAL A 195 17.21 8.52 -6.24
N ARG A 196 17.55 9.78 -5.98
CA ARG A 196 18.94 10.19 -5.77
C ARG A 196 19.52 9.54 -4.52
N ARG A 197 20.85 9.43 -4.47
CA ARG A 197 21.62 9.02 -3.28
C ARG A 197 21.15 9.71 -2.01
N GLN A 198 20.97 8.93 -0.94
CA GLN A 198 20.58 9.43 0.40
C GLN A 198 19.33 10.34 0.37
N SER A 199 18.40 10.04 -0.52
CA SER A 199 17.18 10.83 -0.70
C SER A 199 15.94 9.94 -0.77
N SER A 200 14.78 10.58 -0.69
CA SER A 200 13.49 9.94 -0.90
C SER A 200 12.72 10.67 -1.99
N HIS A 201 12.01 9.91 -2.82
CA HIS A 201 11.08 10.43 -3.80
C HIS A 201 9.65 10.06 -3.38
N LYS A 202 8.76 11.04 -3.32
CA LYS A 202 7.34 10.84 -3.00
C LYS A 202 6.50 11.00 -4.26
N VAL A 203 5.59 10.05 -4.50
CA VAL A 203 4.67 10.07 -5.64
C VAL A 203 3.25 9.85 -5.13
N THR A 204 2.36 10.76 -5.50
CA THR A 204 0.93 10.68 -5.21
C THR A 204 0.18 10.33 -6.48
N ARG A 205 -0.72 9.34 -6.42
CA ARG A 205 -1.57 9.00 -7.54
C ARG A 205 -2.96 8.58 -7.08
N TYR A 206 -3.96 9.04 -7.83
CA TYR A 206 -5.35 8.65 -7.69
C TYR A 206 -5.79 7.85 -8.92
N ILE A 207 -6.66 6.87 -8.68
CA ILE A 207 -7.34 6.09 -9.71
C ILE A 207 -8.84 6.12 -9.47
N TYR A 208 -9.60 5.88 -10.54
CA TYR A 208 -11.04 5.67 -10.45
C TYR A 208 -11.33 4.20 -10.78
N VAL A 209 -11.92 3.50 -9.82
CA VAL A 209 -12.39 2.13 -9.98
C VAL A 209 -13.85 2.18 -10.38
N ASN A 210 -14.16 1.66 -11.56
CA ASN A 210 -15.51 1.56 -12.12
C ASN A 210 -15.94 0.10 -12.36
N ASP A 211 -15.16 -0.88 -11.88
CA ASP A 211 -15.53 -2.30 -11.96
C ASP A 211 -16.73 -2.56 -11.05
N THR A 212 -17.86 -2.90 -11.64
CA THR A 212 -19.11 -3.14 -10.92
C THR A 212 -18.96 -4.25 -9.89
N ASN A 213 -18.21 -5.32 -10.17
CA ASN A 213 -18.01 -6.42 -9.22
C ASN A 213 -17.24 -5.94 -7.99
N VAL A 214 -16.22 -5.11 -8.18
CA VAL A 214 -15.45 -4.52 -7.06
C VAL A 214 -16.36 -3.60 -6.24
N LEU A 215 -17.12 -2.71 -6.89
CA LEU A 215 -17.99 -1.77 -6.20
C LEU A 215 -19.11 -2.47 -5.43
N PHE A 216 -19.72 -3.52 -6.01
CA PHE A 216 -20.70 -4.37 -5.33
C PHE A 216 -20.08 -5.12 -4.14
N TYR A 217 -18.87 -5.65 -4.31
CA TYR A 217 -18.14 -6.32 -3.25
C TYR A 217 -17.89 -5.37 -2.07
N ILE A 218 -17.36 -4.17 -2.31
CA ILE A 218 -17.09 -3.18 -1.26
C ILE A 218 -18.38 -2.79 -0.54
N ALA A 219 -19.46 -2.50 -1.27
CA ALA A 219 -20.74 -2.13 -0.65
C ALA A 219 -21.34 -3.26 0.20
N ARG A 220 -21.19 -4.52 -0.25
CA ARG A 220 -21.70 -5.69 0.48
C ARG A 220 -20.85 -6.03 1.71
N THR A 221 -19.54 -5.96 1.59
CA THR A 221 -18.58 -6.37 2.64
C THR A 221 -18.41 -5.28 3.69
N TYR A 222 -18.37 -4.01 3.26
CA TYR A 222 -18.04 -2.85 4.12
C TYR A 222 -19.19 -1.84 4.24
N GLY A 223 -20.39 -2.17 3.76
CA GLY A 223 -21.59 -1.36 3.93
C GLY A 223 -21.81 -0.95 5.39
N GLY A 224 -21.98 0.35 5.63
CA GLY A 224 -22.10 0.94 6.97
C GLY A 224 -20.77 1.39 7.59
N ARG A 225 -19.62 1.01 7.03
CA ARG A 225 -18.29 1.42 7.50
C ARG A 225 -17.74 2.57 6.67
N SER A 226 -16.99 3.47 7.31
CA SER A 226 -16.26 4.56 6.63
C SER A 226 -14.85 4.15 6.19
N SER A 227 -14.34 3.04 6.72
CA SER A 227 -13.02 2.51 6.37
C SER A 227 -12.94 0.98 6.40
N PHE A 228 -11.89 0.44 5.80
CA PHE A 228 -11.52 -0.97 5.89
C PHE A 228 -10.00 -1.14 5.80
N THR A 229 -9.50 -2.30 6.23
CA THR A 229 -8.07 -2.61 6.16
C THR A 229 -7.74 -3.35 4.87
N GLY A 230 -6.68 -2.93 4.20
CA GLY A 230 -6.19 -3.58 3.00
C GLY A 230 -4.68 -3.56 2.92
N ARG A 231 -4.17 -3.87 1.74
CA ARG A 231 -2.74 -3.90 1.44
C ARG A 231 -2.47 -3.33 0.06
N VAL A 232 -1.28 -2.78 -0.10
CA VAL A 232 -0.78 -2.29 -1.38
C VAL A 232 0.42 -3.12 -1.79
N ARG A 233 0.35 -3.71 -2.98
CA ARG A 233 1.48 -4.39 -3.60
C ARG A 233 2.08 -3.49 -4.67
N VAL A 234 3.38 -3.23 -4.56
CA VAL A 234 4.15 -2.43 -5.51
C VAL A 234 5.16 -3.32 -6.20
N THR A 235 5.03 -3.49 -7.51
CA THR A 235 5.99 -4.24 -8.32
C THR A 235 6.68 -3.27 -9.26
N MET A 236 8.01 -3.27 -9.30
CA MET A 236 8.79 -2.33 -10.11
C MET A 236 10.11 -2.94 -10.57
N ASN A 237 10.67 -2.37 -11.65
CA ASN A 237 12.02 -2.66 -12.09
C ASN A 237 12.99 -1.65 -11.50
N ILE A 238 14.00 -2.15 -10.78
CA ILE A 238 15.04 -1.34 -10.18
C ILE A 238 16.36 -1.55 -10.93
N SER A 239 17.03 -0.45 -11.27
CA SER A 239 18.41 -0.45 -11.72
C SER A 239 19.23 0.59 -10.97
N SER A 240 20.49 0.30 -10.74
CA SER A 240 21.45 1.24 -10.15
C SER A 240 22.10 2.04 -11.26
N ASN A 241 22.03 3.36 -11.16
CA ASN A 241 22.52 4.29 -12.17
C ASN A 241 23.73 5.07 -11.63
N THR A 242 24.81 5.05 -12.40
CA THR A 242 26.02 5.84 -12.17
C THR A 242 26.24 6.78 -13.36
N MET A 243 27.19 7.71 -13.26
CA MET A 243 27.49 8.59 -14.40
C MET A 243 27.98 7.86 -15.65
N LEU A 244 28.50 6.63 -15.49
CA LEU A 244 29.15 5.89 -16.57
C LEU A 244 28.37 4.65 -17.03
N THR A 245 27.53 4.09 -16.16
CA THR A 245 26.85 2.82 -16.43
C THR A 245 25.58 2.65 -15.60
N SER A 246 24.66 1.82 -16.11
CA SER A 246 23.47 1.35 -15.42
C SER A 246 23.53 -0.15 -15.29
N THR A 247 23.17 -0.68 -14.13
CA THR A 247 23.02 -2.13 -13.96
C THR A 247 21.82 -2.65 -14.75
N SER A 248 21.80 -3.96 -15.01
CA SER A 248 20.61 -4.61 -15.54
C SER A 248 19.41 -4.39 -14.61
N PRO A 249 18.22 -4.05 -15.14
CA PRO A 249 17.01 -3.91 -14.34
C PRO A 249 16.65 -5.24 -13.66
N ARG A 250 16.30 -5.18 -12.38
CA ARG A 250 15.80 -6.31 -11.58
C ARG A 250 14.37 -5.99 -11.15
N GLU A 251 13.45 -6.91 -11.41
CA GLU A 251 12.09 -6.81 -10.89
C GLU A 251 12.08 -7.10 -9.39
N VAL A 252 11.42 -6.24 -8.62
CA VAL A 252 11.19 -6.40 -7.19
C VAL A 252 9.72 -6.17 -6.87
N THR A 253 9.22 -6.88 -5.85
CA THR A 253 7.85 -6.70 -5.35
C THR A 253 7.90 -6.37 -3.87
N HIS A 254 7.19 -5.31 -3.48
CA HIS A 254 7.02 -4.89 -2.10
C HIS A 254 5.55 -5.02 -1.70
N ASP A 255 5.28 -5.63 -0.56
CA ASP A 255 3.95 -5.69 0.04
C ASP A 255 3.90 -4.73 1.24
N CYS A 256 2.96 -3.78 1.22
CA CYS A 256 2.73 -2.78 2.25
C CYS A 256 1.41 -3.14 2.98
N SER A 257 1.50 -3.57 4.23
CA SER A 257 0.33 -4.01 5.01
C SER A 257 0.63 -4.00 6.52
N PRO A 258 -0.39 -3.80 7.37
CA PRO A 258 -1.76 -3.39 7.03
C PRO A 258 -1.85 -1.89 6.67
N LEU A 259 -2.83 -1.53 5.84
CA LEU A 259 -3.14 -0.14 5.48
C LEU A 259 -4.62 0.15 5.73
N ASP A 260 -4.94 1.37 6.14
CA ASP A 260 -6.32 1.83 6.29
C ASP A 260 -6.81 2.50 5.00
N PHE A 261 -7.93 2.05 4.46
CA PHE A 261 -8.60 2.61 3.29
C PHE A 261 -9.81 3.39 3.78
N SER A 262 -9.78 4.72 3.67
CA SER A 262 -10.87 5.56 4.18
C SER A 262 -10.96 6.90 3.48
N THR A 263 -12.01 7.67 3.78
CA THR A 263 -12.24 8.98 3.17
C THR A 263 -11.32 10.09 3.67
N TYR A 264 -10.38 9.80 4.55
CA TYR A 264 -9.42 10.78 5.03
C TYR A 264 -8.31 10.94 3.98
N ASP A 265 -7.81 12.17 3.82
CA ASP A 265 -6.62 12.39 3.00
C ASP A 265 -5.38 12.17 3.84
N ALA A 266 -4.37 11.53 3.24
CA ALA A 266 -3.12 11.32 3.93
C ALA A 266 -2.37 12.66 4.10
N ASN A 267 -1.93 12.98 5.33
CA ASN A 267 -1.03 14.11 5.59
C ASN A 267 0.42 13.68 5.28
N PRO A 268 1.13 14.37 4.37
CA PRO A 268 2.46 13.96 3.94
C PRO A 268 3.56 14.04 5.02
N GLY A 269 3.26 14.58 6.20
CA GLY A 269 4.20 14.81 7.30
C GLY A 269 4.30 13.70 8.36
N ASP A 270 3.42 12.71 8.35
CA ASP A 270 3.34 11.68 9.39
C ASP A 270 4.08 10.38 9.04
N ASP A 271 4.20 9.48 10.03
CA ASP A 271 4.95 8.21 9.96
C ASP A 271 4.52 7.33 8.79
N SER A 272 5.46 6.69 8.08
CA SER A 272 5.16 5.81 6.95
C SER A 272 5.16 4.34 7.34
N VAL A 273 4.25 3.56 6.73
CA VAL A 273 4.27 2.09 6.84
C VAL A 273 5.27 1.55 5.82
N ARG A 274 6.35 0.97 6.33
CA ARG A 274 7.40 0.35 5.52
C ARG A 274 6.88 -0.93 4.86
N CYS A 275 7.13 -1.06 3.57
CA CYS A 275 6.77 -2.25 2.81
C CYS A 275 7.86 -3.32 2.94
N ILE A 276 7.44 -4.58 2.94
CA ILE A 276 8.34 -5.73 3.01
C ILE A 276 8.64 -6.18 1.57
N GLN A 277 9.92 -6.22 1.21
CA GLN A 277 10.36 -6.79 -0.07
C GLN A 277 10.13 -8.30 -0.05
N ARG A 278 9.44 -8.82 -1.07
CA ARG A 278 9.31 -10.24 -1.34
C ARG A 278 10.41 -10.59 -2.33
N ASP A 279 11.42 -11.33 -1.88
CA ASP A 279 12.39 -11.88 -2.81
C ASP A 279 11.75 -13.03 -3.59
N LEU A 280 11.96 -13.03 -4.91
CA LEU A 280 11.50 -14.10 -5.82
C LEU A 280 12.08 -15.49 -5.47
N GLN A 281 13.05 -15.58 -4.54
CA GLN A 281 13.63 -16.85 -4.12
C GLN A 281 12.67 -17.77 -3.35
N ASP A 282 11.59 -17.24 -2.77
CA ASP A 282 10.56 -18.08 -2.13
C ASP A 282 9.68 -18.83 -3.15
N GLN A 283 9.82 -18.59 -4.47
CA GLN A 283 9.09 -19.34 -5.50
C GLN A 283 9.81 -20.60 -6.01
N LEU A 284 11.05 -20.87 -5.59
CA LEU A 284 11.78 -22.08 -6.00
C LEU A 284 11.57 -23.29 -5.07
N TYR A 285 10.69 -23.17 -4.08
CA TYR A 285 10.44 -24.21 -3.07
C TYR A 285 9.01 -24.78 -3.07
N TYR A 286 8.28 -24.69 -4.19
CA TYR A 286 7.00 -25.38 -4.38
C TYR A 286 6.96 -26.11 -5.72
#